data_AF-A0A914YU60-F1
#
_entry.id   AF-A0A914YU60-F1
#
_cell.length_a   1.000
_cell.length_b   1.000
_cell.length_c   1.000
_cell.angle_alpha   90.00
_cell.angle_beta   90.00
_cell.angle_gamma   90.00
#
_symmetry.space_group_name_H-M   'P 1'
#
loop_
_entity.id
_entity.type
_entity.pdbx_description
1 polymer ?
#
loop_
_entity_poly.entity_id
_entity_poly.type
_entity_poly.pdbx_seq_one_letter_code
_entity_poly.pdbx_strand_id
1 'polypeptide(L)'
;MDPSVNVVSKKAKVIVRIPLKNDVKNIFDKEQFQDLMWGSGIEAWKMRVMTVDLNEKLSGQCQRLFEDKQFIADLKSENYEFGIFEPIDFCGYGLLKVIGVDKYAISTPMVLSEEMAYAIGLPGRQVGFPMTQDYHPEMTFVERLINYFTPKLHSLFNEREEVMGLKEIKKYADSNFSKYNVIANARYIFANTDEYMDFPRPISHKIIYIGGITCDVSAADTNTLDADYKDIFDSAVDGVVLISFGSLAKSSEMSSFNKNAFIKTFKKFPKINFIWKYENENDTAANELSNVFKRKWIPQKEILAHPKLVAFITHGGMNSVIEGAHFGIPLLAISLFADQHRNAKMLEYRKTAITLSKSDITESNLIKSLTALTQGKSDL
;
A
#
# COMPACT_ATOMS: atom_id res chain seq x y z
N MET A 1 8.08 -1.22 -5.60
CA MET A 1 7.77 -2.64 -5.92
C MET A 1 9.04 -3.46 -5.85
N ASP A 2 8.97 -4.74 -5.48
CA ASP A 2 10.11 -5.66 -5.57
C ASP A 2 10.52 -5.78 -7.05
N PRO A 3 11.77 -5.44 -7.44
CA PRO A 3 12.20 -5.45 -8.83
C PRO A 3 12.25 -6.86 -9.45
N SER A 4 12.12 -7.92 -8.65
CA SER A 4 11.97 -9.29 -9.14
C SER A 4 10.55 -9.61 -9.63
N VAL A 5 9.57 -8.76 -9.31
CA VAL A 5 8.17 -8.93 -9.72
C VAL A 5 7.97 -8.33 -11.11
N ASN A 6 8.02 -9.18 -12.15
CA ASN A 6 7.72 -8.81 -13.53
C ASN A 6 6.22 -8.92 -13.82
N VAL A 7 5.41 -8.00 -13.29
CA VAL A 7 4.01 -7.87 -13.72
C VAL A 7 3.98 -6.93 -14.92
N VAL A 8 4.06 -7.51 -16.12
CA VAL A 8 3.89 -6.78 -17.37
C VAL A 8 2.41 -6.82 -17.75
N SER A 9 1.78 -5.65 -17.88
CA SER A 9 0.41 -5.55 -18.38
C SER A 9 0.35 -6.14 -19.80
N LYS A 10 -0.53 -7.12 -20.03
CA LYS A 10 -0.82 -7.67 -21.37
C LYS A 10 -1.36 -6.62 -22.35
N LYS A 11 -1.80 -5.45 -21.84
CA LYS A 11 -2.35 -4.34 -22.63
C LYS A 11 -1.29 -3.28 -23.01
N ALA A 12 -0.10 -3.31 -22.41
CA ALA A 12 0.95 -2.37 -22.74
C ALA A 12 1.58 -2.76 -24.09
N LYS A 13 1.38 -1.92 -25.11
CA LYS A 13 1.95 -2.14 -26.45
C LYS A 13 3.44 -1.79 -26.54
N VAL A 14 3.87 -0.78 -25.76
CA VAL A 14 5.26 -0.30 -25.74
C VAL A 14 5.69 -0.19 -24.28
N ILE A 15 6.82 -0.82 -23.95
CA ILE A 15 7.41 -0.78 -22.62
C ILE A 15 8.82 -0.24 -22.77
N VAL A 16 9.01 1.03 -22.42
CA VAL A 16 10.34 1.62 -22.36
C VAL A 16 10.92 1.34 -20.98
N ARG A 17 11.99 0.55 -20.94
CA ARG A 17 12.74 0.29 -19.70
C ARG A 17 14.00 1.15 -19.70
N ILE A 18 14.01 2.14 -18.82
CA ILE A 18 15.20 2.97 -18.62
C ILE A 18 16.14 2.20 -17.67
N PRO A 19 17.38 1.88 -18.07
CA PRO A 19 18.30 1.10 -17.25
C PRO A 19 18.56 1.79 -15.91
N LEU A 20 18.37 1.05 -14.82
CA LEU A 20 18.72 1.52 -13.48
C LEU A 20 20.24 1.55 -13.35
N LYS A 21 20.82 2.73 -13.07
CA LYS A 21 22.22 2.83 -12.63
C LYS A 21 22.37 2.33 -11.19
N ASN A 22 23.58 1.89 -10.83
CA ASN A 22 23.88 1.22 -9.55
C ASN A 22 23.55 2.06 -8.30
N ASP A 23 23.59 3.38 -8.40
CA ASP A 23 23.24 4.34 -7.34
C ASP A 23 21.74 4.34 -6.99
N VAL A 24 20.88 3.98 -7.94
CA VAL A 24 19.42 3.91 -7.78
C VAL A 24 18.91 2.47 -7.78
N LYS A 25 19.77 1.50 -8.13
CA LYS A 25 19.48 0.06 -7.98
C LYS A 25 19.18 -0.35 -6.53
N ASN A 26 19.71 0.42 -5.58
CA ASN A 26 19.48 0.25 -4.14
C ASN A 26 18.46 1.25 -3.58
N ILE A 27 17.45 1.73 -4.35
CA ILE A 27 16.34 2.54 -3.79
C ILE A 27 15.78 1.95 -2.52
N PHE A 28 15.72 0.62 -2.47
CA PHE A 28 15.34 -0.13 -1.29
C PHE A 28 16.61 -0.73 -0.69
N ASP A 29 17.30 0.02 0.18
CA ASP A 29 18.34 -0.58 1.02
C ASP A 29 17.68 -1.69 1.84
N LYS A 30 18.02 -2.93 1.50
CA LYS A 30 17.33 -4.11 2.00
C LYS A 30 17.35 -4.17 3.52
N GLU A 31 18.43 -3.72 4.15
CA GLU A 31 18.57 -3.77 5.61
C GLU A 31 17.69 -2.72 6.30
N GLN A 32 17.70 -1.47 5.82
CA GLN A 32 16.84 -0.41 6.37
C GLN A 32 15.35 -0.73 6.19
N PHE A 33 14.97 -1.27 5.03
CA PHE A 33 13.58 -1.67 4.79
C PHE A 33 13.17 -2.85 5.68
N GLN A 34 14.02 -3.85 5.84
CA GLN A 34 13.77 -4.96 6.76
C GLN A 34 13.62 -4.47 8.20
N ASP A 35 14.48 -3.58 8.66
CA ASP A 35 14.45 -3.04 10.01
C ASP A 35 13.22 -2.15 10.26
N LEU A 36 12.72 -1.43 9.24
CA LEU A 36 11.43 -0.74 9.33
C LEU A 36 10.28 -1.76 9.49
N MET A 37 10.23 -2.77 8.63
CA MET A 37 9.09 -3.70 8.56
C MET A 37 9.04 -4.64 9.77
N TRP A 38 10.18 -5.17 10.21
CA TRP A 38 10.26 -6.22 11.23
C TRP A 38 11.18 -5.91 12.42
N GLY A 39 11.93 -4.82 12.37
CA GLY A 39 12.79 -4.40 13.47
C GLY A 39 12.01 -3.79 14.64
N SER A 40 12.70 -3.38 15.70
CA SER A 40 12.14 -2.67 16.84
C SER A 40 12.60 -1.21 16.85
N GLY A 41 11.84 -0.30 17.47
CA GLY A 41 12.26 1.10 17.65
C GLY A 41 11.20 2.13 17.25
N ILE A 42 11.64 3.38 17.09
CA ILE A 42 10.75 4.51 16.77
C ILE A 42 10.48 4.52 15.27
N GLU A 43 9.37 3.92 14.88
CA GLU A 43 8.97 3.80 13.47
C GLU A 43 8.91 5.16 12.75
N ALA A 44 8.49 6.22 13.43
CA ALA A 44 8.44 7.56 12.84
C ALA A 44 9.82 8.07 12.38
N TRP A 45 10.88 7.76 13.13
CA TRP A 45 12.24 8.16 12.77
C TRP A 45 12.79 7.31 11.61
N LYS A 46 12.55 5.99 11.65
CA LYS A 46 12.93 5.09 10.54
C LYS A 46 12.21 5.46 9.24
N MET A 47 10.91 5.73 9.32
CA MET A 47 10.10 6.26 8.22
C MET A 47 10.69 7.55 7.67
N ARG A 48 11.14 8.46 8.54
CA ARG A 48 11.76 9.72 8.11
C ARG A 48 13.05 9.49 7.33
N VAL A 49 13.97 8.68 7.85
CA VAL A 49 15.24 8.37 7.16
C VAL A 49 14.98 7.75 5.80
N MET A 50 14.06 6.78 5.74
CA MET A 50 13.65 6.14 4.49
C MET A 50 12.99 7.11 3.50
N THR A 51 12.16 8.03 3.99
CA THR A 51 11.50 9.02 3.13
C THR A 51 12.53 9.96 2.50
N VAL A 52 13.54 10.40 3.25
CA VAL A 52 14.62 11.25 2.73
C VAL A 52 15.41 10.51 1.64
N ASP A 53 15.82 9.28 1.92
CA ASP A 53 16.58 8.44 0.99
C ASP A 53 15.80 8.13 -0.30
N LEU A 54 14.50 7.81 -0.17
CA LEU A 54 13.61 7.60 -1.32
C LEU A 54 13.51 8.87 -2.18
N ASN A 55 13.31 10.03 -1.55
CA ASN A 55 13.20 11.31 -2.23
C ASN A 55 14.47 11.71 -2.98
N GLU A 56 15.64 11.52 -2.37
CA GLU A 56 16.93 11.78 -3.01
C GLU A 56 17.09 10.94 -4.29
N LYS A 57 16.77 9.65 -4.20
CA LYS A 57 16.90 8.73 -5.35
C LYS A 57 15.87 8.99 -6.44
N LEU A 58 14.62 9.31 -6.08
CA LEU A 58 13.60 9.72 -7.04
C LEU A 58 13.98 11.04 -7.74
N SER A 59 14.57 11.99 -7.00
CA SER A 59 15.07 13.25 -7.58
C SER A 59 16.21 13.00 -8.57
N GLY A 60 17.17 12.13 -8.23
CA GLY A 60 18.25 11.73 -9.14
C GLY A 60 17.75 10.96 -10.36
N GLN A 61 16.70 10.15 -10.22
CA GLN A 61 16.02 9.52 -11.36
C GLN A 61 15.36 10.57 -12.27
N CYS A 62 14.65 11.53 -11.68
CA CYS A 62 14.00 12.64 -12.38
C CYS A 62 15.00 13.47 -13.19
N GLN A 63 16.13 13.86 -12.58
CA GLN A 63 17.19 14.61 -13.25
C GLN A 63 17.69 13.87 -14.50
N ARG A 64 17.98 12.57 -14.38
CA ARG A 64 18.52 11.77 -15.49
C ARG A 64 17.50 11.59 -16.61
N LEU A 65 16.22 11.46 -16.27
CA LEU A 65 15.14 11.42 -17.26
C LEU A 65 15.13 12.68 -18.11
N PHE A 66 15.27 13.85 -17.49
CA PHE A 66 15.30 15.14 -18.20
C PHE A 66 16.60 15.41 -18.96
N GLU A 67 17.72 14.80 -18.54
CA GLU A 67 18.99 14.90 -19.26
C GLU A 67 19.05 14.03 -20.53
N ASP A 68 18.22 12.99 -20.62
CA ASP A 68 18.09 12.16 -21.81
C ASP A 68 17.30 12.87 -22.92
N LYS A 69 18.03 13.67 -23.71
CA LYS A 69 17.46 14.46 -24.80
C LYS A 69 16.79 13.61 -25.88
N GLN A 70 17.30 12.41 -26.14
CA GLN A 70 16.72 11.53 -27.15
C GLN A 70 15.37 11.02 -26.65
N PHE A 71 15.32 10.52 -25.43
CA PHE A 71 14.07 10.03 -24.83
C PHE A 71 13.00 11.13 -24.76
N ILE A 72 13.36 12.35 -24.36
CA ILE A 72 12.42 13.49 -24.34
C ILE A 72 11.96 13.85 -25.75
N ALA A 73 12.84 13.80 -26.76
CA ALA A 73 12.46 14.04 -28.15
C ALA A 73 11.49 12.96 -28.66
N ASP A 74 11.74 11.70 -28.33
CA ASP A 74 10.87 10.57 -28.68
C ASP A 74 9.47 10.78 -28.07
N LEU A 75 9.38 11.07 -26.76
CA LEU A 75 8.10 11.34 -26.11
C LEU A 75 7.33 12.53 -26.71
N LYS A 76 8.04 13.58 -27.15
CA LYS A 76 7.41 14.72 -27.83
C LYS A 76 6.88 14.32 -29.21
N SER A 77 7.59 13.44 -29.93
CA SER A 77 7.21 13.01 -31.27
C SER A 77 5.94 12.15 -31.30
N GLU A 78 5.61 11.52 -30.18
CA GLU A 78 4.39 10.71 -30.02
C GLU A 78 3.09 11.55 -29.94
N ASN A 79 3.20 12.87 -29.69
CA ASN A 79 2.06 13.81 -29.64
C ASN A 79 0.91 13.37 -28.70
N TYR A 80 1.24 12.99 -27.47
CA TYR A 80 0.23 12.59 -26.48
C TYR A 80 -0.81 13.69 -26.20
N GLU A 81 -2.09 13.33 -26.19
CA GLU A 81 -3.19 14.26 -25.91
C GLU A 81 -3.57 14.33 -24.41
N PHE A 82 -3.14 13.34 -23.62
CA PHE A 82 -3.49 13.20 -22.22
C PHE A 82 -2.42 12.44 -21.43
N GLY A 83 -2.10 12.91 -20.23
CA GLY A 83 -1.17 12.25 -19.30
C GLY A 83 -1.82 11.76 -18.02
N ILE A 84 -1.32 10.64 -17.47
CA ILE A 84 -1.64 10.19 -16.11
C ILE A 84 -0.32 9.93 -15.40
N PHE A 85 -0.16 10.45 -14.19
CA PHE A 85 1.03 10.20 -13.38
C PHE A 85 0.69 9.93 -11.93
N GLU A 86 1.60 9.21 -11.26
CA GLU A 86 1.51 8.92 -9.83
C GLU A 86 2.28 9.99 -9.03
N PRO A 87 1.66 10.61 -8.00
CA PRO A 87 2.21 11.79 -7.34
C PRO A 87 3.31 11.50 -6.32
N ILE A 88 3.61 10.23 -6.03
CA ILE A 88 4.77 9.84 -5.20
C ILE A 88 6.08 10.14 -5.93
N ASP A 89 6.11 9.95 -7.26
CA ASP A 89 7.25 10.32 -8.07
C ASP A 89 7.13 11.78 -8.51
N PHE A 90 8.01 12.63 -7.98
CA PHE A 90 8.03 14.05 -8.31
C PHE A 90 8.22 14.30 -9.81
N CYS A 91 8.88 13.39 -10.53
CA CYS A 91 9.14 13.54 -11.95
C CYS A 91 7.85 13.70 -12.77
N GLY A 92 6.77 13.00 -12.41
CA GLY A 92 5.50 13.05 -13.11
C GLY A 92 4.91 14.47 -13.19
N TYR A 93 5.11 15.27 -12.14
CA TYR A 93 4.66 16.66 -12.09
C TYR A 93 5.35 17.56 -13.14
N GLY A 94 6.61 17.26 -13.47
CA GLY A 94 7.41 18.03 -14.42
C GLY A 94 7.39 17.47 -15.84
N LEU A 95 7.38 16.14 -15.98
CA LEU A 95 7.56 15.46 -17.27
C LEU A 95 6.50 15.86 -18.29
N LEU A 96 5.22 15.82 -17.90
CA LEU A 96 4.12 16.20 -18.79
C LEU A 96 4.27 17.61 -19.33
N LYS A 97 4.74 18.55 -18.48
CA LYS A 97 5.04 19.91 -18.88
C LYS A 97 6.22 19.99 -19.86
N VAL A 98 7.29 19.23 -19.61
CA VAL A 98 8.49 19.19 -20.49
C VAL A 98 8.13 18.68 -21.89
N ILE A 99 7.24 17.69 -21.99
CA ILE A 99 6.81 17.12 -23.28
C ILE A 99 5.64 17.87 -23.93
N GLY A 100 5.11 18.92 -23.30
CA GLY A 100 4.05 19.76 -23.86
C GLY A 100 2.62 19.25 -23.66
N VAL A 101 2.39 18.35 -22.70
CA VAL A 101 1.06 17.82 -22.36
C VAL A 101 0.44 18.64 -21.23
N ASP A 102 -0.64 19.35 -21.53
CA ASP A 102 -1.35 20.26 -20.61
C ASP A 102 -2.65 19.67 -20.02
N LYS A 103 -3.13 18.55 -20.58
CA LYS A 103 -4.29 17.79 -20.09
C LYS A 103 -3.83 16.54 -19.36
N TYR A 104 -4.16 16.43 -18.09
CA TYR A 104 -3.74 15.28 -17.29
C TYR A 104 -4.65 15.00 -16.10
N ALA A 105 -4.51 13.78 -15.58
CA ALA A 105 -5.03 13.35 -14.30
C ALA A 105 -3.91 12.82 -13.39
N ILE A 106 -4.18 12.85 -12.09
CA ILE A 106 -3.29 12.29 -11.07
C ILE A 106 -3.89 10.96 -10.64
N SER A 107 -3.07 9.93 -10.48
CA SER A 107 -3.50 8.63 -9.94
C SER A 107 -2.74 8.33 -8.66
N THR A 108 -3.40 8.42 -7.51
CA THR A 108 -2.79 8.11 -6.21
C THR A 108 -3.09 6.66 -5.80
N PRO A 109 -2.08 5.92 -5.30
CA PRO A 109 -2.22 4.51 -4.90
C PRO A 109 -2.98 4.34 -3.58
N MET A 110 -3.32 5.46 -2.93
CA MET A 110 -3.99 5.55 -1.64
C MET A 110 -5.01 6.69 -1.65
N VAL A 111 -5.66 6.93 -0.51
CA VAL A 111 -6.53 8.09 -0.27
C VAL A 111 -5.85 9.42 -0.65
N LEU A 112 -6.66 10.41 -1.03
CA LEU A 112 -6.20 11.77 -1.31
C LEU A 112 -5.50 12.38 -0.08
N SER A 113 -4.27 12.88 -0.27
CA SER A 113 -3.51 13.58 0.79
C SER A 113 -4.11 14.96 1.13
N GLU A 114 -3.75 15.50 2.31
CA GLU A 114 -4.16 16.86 2.71
C GLU A 114 -3.65 17.93 1.74
N GLU A 115 -2.41 17.78 1.26
CA GLU A 115 -1.82 18.74 0.32
C GLU A 115 -2.62 18.79 -0.99
N MET A 116 -3.05 17.63 -1.47
CA MET A 116 -3.88 17.58 -2.68
C MET A 116 -5.29 18.11 -2.42
N ALA A 117 -5.89 17.77 -1.28
CA ALA A 117 -7.19 18.29 -0.88
C ALA A 117 -7.17 19.84 -0.83
N TYR A 118 -6.14 20.40 -0.20
CA TYR A 118 -5.91 21.83 -0.14
C TYR A 118 -5.73 22.45 -1.52
N ALA A 119 -4.90 21.84 -2.38
CA ALA A 119 -4.64 22.34 -3.73
C ALA A 119 -5.90 22.44 -4.61
N ILE A 120 -6.86 21.53 -4.44
CA ILE A 120 -8.14 21.57 -5.19
C ILE A 120 -9.25 22.36 -4.47
N GLY A 121 -8.92 23.07 -3.40
CA GLY A 121 -9.85 23.95 -2.68
C GLY A 121 -10.79 23.25 -1.70
N LEU A 122 -10.50 22.00 -1.30
CA LEU A 122 -11.24 21.37 -0.22
C LEU A 122 -10.81 21.92 1.14
N PRO A 123 -11.76 22.14 2.08
CA PRO A 123 -11.41 22.61 3.40
C PRO A 123 -10.61 21.53 4.13
N GLY A 124 -9.35 21.83 4.47
CA GLY A 124 -8.53 20.96 5.30
C GLY A 124 -9.17 20.81 6.68
N ARG A 125 -9.51 19.57 7.05
CA ARG A 125 -10.09 19.27 8.37
C ARG A 125 -9.40 18.07 9.00
N GLN A 126 -8.13 18.28 9.37
CA GLN A 126 -7.33 17.39 10.23
C GLN A 126 -7.91 17.18 11.65
N VAL A 127 -9.13 17.64 11.93
CA VAL A 127 -9.77 17.51 13.26
C VAL A 127 -10.86 16.44 13.24
N GLY A 128 -11.38 16.07 12.07
CA GLY A 128 -12.52 15.15 11.93
C GLY A 128 -12.14 13.67 11.78
N PHE A 129 -10.94 13.37 11.30
CA PHE A 129 -10.48 12.01 11.07
C PHE A 129 -8.94 11.90 11.08
N PRO A 130 -8.38 10.72 11.40
CA PRO A 130 -6.95 10.48 11.41
C PRO A 130 -6.36 10.47 10.00
N MET A 131 -5.25 11.18 9.79
CA MET A 131 -4.57 11.24 8.48
C MET A 131 -3.34 10.35 8.39
N THR A 132 -2.55 10.28 9.46
CA THR A 132 -1.28 9.55 9.48
C THR A 132 -1.02 8.82 10.80
N GLN A 133 -2.04 8.80 11.68
CA GLN A 133 -1.93 8.34 13.05
C GLN A 133 -2.91 7.19 13.32
N ASP A 134 -2.57 6.34 14.28
CA ASP A 134 -3.38 5.25 14.79
C ASP A 134 -4.56 5.73 15.67
N TYR A 135 -5.24 6.79 15.28
CA TYR A 135 -6.40 7.27 16.01
C TYR A 135 -7.69 6.67 15.44
N HIS A 136 -8.68 6.45 16.30
CA HIS A 136 -10.06 6.22 15.86
C HIS A 136 -10.70 7.59 15.50
N PRO A 137 -11.69 7.69 14.60
CA PRO A 137 -12.36 8.97 14.28
C PRO A 137 -12.95 9.68 15.49
N GLU A 138 -13.36 8.93 16.52
CA GLU A 138 -13.77 9.45 17.82
C GLU A 138 -12.56 9.82 18.69
N MET A 139 -11.81 10.84 18.26
CA MET A 139 -10.65 11.34 18.98
C MET A 139 -11.05 12.18 20.21
N THR A 140 -10.32 11.99 21.31
CA THR A 140 -10.28 12.91 22.46
C THR A 140 -9.72 14.28 22.05
N PHE A 141 -9.89 15.28 22.92
CA PHE A 141 -9.36 16.62 22.67
C PHE A 141 -7.84 16.62 22.42
N VAL A 142 -7.08 15.84 23.20
CA VAL A 142 -5.62 15.76 23.07
C VAL A 142 -5.22 15.08 21.76
N GLU A 143 -5.88 13.98 21.39
CA GLU A 143 -5.63 13.30 20.12
C GLU A 143 -5.97 14.20 18.92
N ARG A 144 -7.05 14.98 18.99
CA ARG A 144 -7.38 15.99 17.96
C ARG A 144 -6.30 17.05 17.82
N LEU A 145 -5.75 17.51 18.94
CA LEU A 145 -4.67 18.50 18.95
C LEU A 145 -3.42 17.93 18.25
N ILE A 146 -3.04 16.69 18.60
CA ILE A 146 -1.91 15.99 17.98
C ILE A 146 -2.17 15.76 16.48
N ASN A 147 -3.35 15.27 16.11
CA ASN A 147 -3.71 15.01 14.71
C ASN A 147 -3.72 16.28 13.85
N TYR A 148 -3.97 17.45 14.44
CA TYR A 148 -3.89 18.75 13.75
C TYR A 148 -2.45 19.28 13.59
N PHE A 149 -1.57 19.06 14.56
CA PHE A 149 -0.21 19.61 14.51
C PHE A 149 0.78 18.68 13.81
N THR A 150 0.61 17.37 13.93
CA THR A 150 1.55 16.39 13.38
C THR A 150 1.74 16.51 11.87
N PRO A 151 0.68 16.64 11.04
CA PRO A 151 0.87 16.81 9.59
C PRO A 151 1.57 18.12 9.23
N LYS A 152 1.32 19.22 9.98
CA LYS A 152 1.98 20.51 9.77
C LYS A 152 3.45 20.46 10.14
N LEU A 153 3.77 19.75 11.23
CA LEU A 153 5.14 19.52 11.63
C LEU A 153 5.86 18.66 10.58
N HIS A 154 5.21 17.62 10.07
CA HIS A 154 5.71 16.85 8.94
C HIS A 154 5.92 17.70 7.68
N SER A 155 5.00 18.59 7.30
CA SER A 155 5.17 19.44 6.12
C SER A 155 6.36 20.39 6.25
N LEU A 156 6.60 20.94 7.45
CA LEU A 156 7.79 21.77 7.72
C LEU A 156 9.09 20.96 7.57
N PHE A 157 9.10 19.70 8.02
CA PHE A 157 10.26 18.84 7.84
C PHE A 157 10.43 18.37 6.38
N ASN A 158 9.35 18.13 5.65
CA ASN A 158 9.36 17.70 4.25
C ASN A 158 9.73 18.82 3.26
N GLU A 159 9.81 20.07 3.71
CA GLU A 159 10.22 21.21 2.87
C GLU A 159 11.58 20.96 2.19
N ARG A 160 12.54 20.33 2.88
CA ARG A 160 13.83 19.95 2.27
C ARG A 160 13.70 18.93 1.14
N GLU A 161 12.78 17.98 1.25
CA GLU A 161 12.57 16.91 0.27
C GLU A 161 11.86 17.45 -0.97
N GLU A 162 10.85 18.28 -0.75
CA GLU A 162 10.15 19.01 -1.79
C GLU A 162 11.11 19.94 -2.56
N VAL A 163 12.04 20.60 -1.87
CA VAL A 163 13.07 21.44 -2.51
C VAL A 163 13.96 20.64 -3.46
N MET A 164 14.33 19.40 -3.14
CA MET A 164 15.19 18.59 -4.03
C MET A 164 14.47 18.18 -5.31
N GLY A 165 13.28 17.58 -5.20
CA GLY A 165 12.51 17.15 -6.37
C GLY A 165 12.04 18.33 -7.23
N LEU A 166 11.56 19.41 -6.59
CA LEU A 166 11.13 20.61 -7.31
C LEU A 166 12.29 21.37 -7.96
N LYS A 167 13.51 21.31 -7.40
CA LYS A 167 14.68 21.98 -7.99
C LYS A 167 14.98 21.42 -9.38
N GLU A 168 14.94 20.12 -9.56
CA GLU A 168 15.16 19.49 -10.88
C GLU A 168 14.04 19.87 -11.85
N ILE A 169 12.78 19.83 -11.42
CA ILE A 169 11.65 20.26 -12.27
C ILE A 169 11.79 21.74 -12.65
N LYS A 170 12.19 22.61 -11.72
CA LYS A 170 12.38 24.05 -11.99
C LYS A 170 13.49 24.32 -12.99
N LYS A 171 14.55 23.50 -12.96
CA LYS A 171 15.68 23.59 -13.88
C LYS A 171 15.30 23.22 -15.32
N TYR A 172 14.49 22.18 -15.51
CA TYR A 172 14.21 21.62 -16.83
C TYR A 172 12.82 21.99 -17.41
N ALA A 173 11.82 22.25 -16.57
CA ALA A 173 10.45 22.52 -17.00
C ALA A 173 10.06 24.00 -16.91
N ASP A 174 10.11 24.60 -15.71
CA ASP A 174 9.71 26.00 -15.48
C ASP A 174 10.23 26.51 -14.13
N SER A 175 10.96 27.63 -14.11
CA SER A 175 11.49 28.22 -12.88
C SER A 175 10.41 28.64 -11.88
N ASN A 176 9.20 28.94 -12.36
CA ASN A 176 8.02 29.28 -11.55
C ASN A 176 7.14 28.07 -11.22
N PHE A 177 7.66 26.85 -11.40
CA PHE A 177 6.90 25.63 -11.14
C PHE A 177 6.35 25.56 -9.71
N SER A 178 5.06 25.21 -9.60
CA SER A 178 4.36 24.99 -8.33
C SER A 178 3.58 23.68 -8.39
N LYS A 179 3.89 22.75 -7.49
CA LYS A 179 3.16 21.47 -7.38
C LYS A 179 1.67 21.70 -7.13
N TYR A 180 1.33 22.71 -6.31
CA TYR A 180 -0.04 23.06 -5.99
C TYR A 180 -0.82 23.49 -7.23
N ASN A 181 -0.20 24.27 -8.13
CA ASN A 181 -0.83 24.65 -9.39
C ASN A 181 -1.04 23.45 -10.31
N VAL A 182 -0.11 22.49 -10.34
CA VAL A 182 -0.29 21.25 -11.12
C VAL A 182 -1.46 20.43 -10.57
N ILE A 183 -1.53 20.23 -9.25
CA ILE A 183 -2.64 19.50 -8.62
C ILE A 183 -3.97 20.23 -8.84
N ALA A 184 -3.99 21.55 -8.66
CA ALA A 184 -5.19 22.37 -8.87
C ALA A 184 -5.71 22.30 -10.30
N ASN A 185 -4.81 22.24 -11.29
CA ASN A 185 -5.16 22.19 -12.72
C ASN A 185 -5.42 20.77 -13.26
N ALA A 186 -5.14 19.73 -12.47
CA ALA A 186 -5.49 18.36 -12.85
C ALA A 186 -6.99 18.25 -13.14
N ARG A 187 -7.33 17.53 -14.23
CA ARG A 187 -8.73 17.32 -14.64
C ARG A 187 -9.45 16.41 -13.66
N TYR A 188 -8.77 15.34 -13.27
CA TYR A 188 -9.24 14.37 -12.29
C TYR A 188 -8.10 13.92 -11.39
N ILE A 189 -8.45 13.47 -10.19
CA ILE A 189 -7.59 12.77 -9.26
C ILE A 189 -8.24 11.42 -9.01
N PHE A 190 -7.66 10.37 -9.59
CA PHE A 190 -8.04 8.99 -9.33
C PHE A 190 -7.47 8.57 -7.98
N ALA A 191 -8.35 8.26 -7.03
CA ALA A 191 -7.97 7.79 -5.71
C ALA A 191 -8.24 6.29 -5.59
N ASN A 192 -7.19 5.50 -5.31
CA ASN A 192 -7.33 4.08 -5.02
C ASN A 192 -7.84 3.87 -3.60
N THR A 193 -9.10 4.20 -3.39
CA THR A 193 -9.89 3.96 -2.17
C THR A 193 -11.36 3.90 -2.58
N ASP A 194 -12.20 3.40 -1.69
CA ASP A 194 -13.66 3.39 -1.87
C ASP A 194 -14.29 4.47 -0.97
N GLU A 195 -15.22 5.24 -1.51
CA GLU A 195 -15.85 6.38 -0.82
C GLU A 195 -16.58 5.95 0.46
N TYR A 196 -17.21 4.78 0.46
CA TYR A 196 -17.98 4.28 1.59
C TYR A 196 -17.11 3.58 2.64
N MET A 197 -15.98 3.00 2.22
CA MET A 197 -15.01 2.42 3.14
C MET A 197 -14.20 3.47 3.89
N ASP A 198 -13.79 4.55 3.21
CA ASP A 198 -12.90 5.56 3.78
C ASP A 198 -13.57 6.44 4.85
N PHE A 199 -12.78 7.18 5.61
CA PHE A 199 -13.32 8.12 6.60
C PHE A 199 -14.14 9.25 5.93
N PRO A 200 -15.21 9.74 6.59
CA PRO A 200 -16.01 10.85 6.08
C PRO A 200 -15.15 12.10 5.84
N ARG A 201 -15.18 12.60 4.59
CA ARG A 201 -14.40 13.78 4.18
C ARG A 201 -15.16 14.63 3.16
N PRO A 202 -14.82 15.94 3.03
CA PRO A 202 -15.28 16.74 1.90
C PRO A 202 -14.85 16.10 0.57
N ILE A 203 -15.78 16.11 -0.38
CA ILE A 203 -15.58 15.58 -1.73
C ILE A 203 -15.62 16.71 -2.76
N SER A 204 -15.01 16.46 -3.91
CA SER A 204 -15.05 17.31 -5.09
C SER A 204 -15.27 16.41 -6.30
N HIS A 205 -16.00 16.88 -7.31
CA HIS A 205 -16.17 16.15 -8.58
C HIS A 205 -14.86 15.92 -9.35
N LYS A 206 -13.75 16.54 -8.92
CA LYS A 206 -12.40 16.21 -9.40
C LYS A 206 -11.90 14.87 -8.88
N ILE A 207 -12.42 14.37 -7.75
CA ILE A 207 -11.98 13.11 -7.15
C ILE A 207 -12.81 11.99 -7.75
N ILE A 208 -12.12 11.00 -8.32
CA ILE A 208 -12.74 9.79 -8.85
C ILE A 208 -12.20 8.61 -8.03
N TYR A 209 -13.08 7.98 -7.25
CA TYR A 209 -12.74 6.80 -6.47
C TYR A 209 -12.65 5.59 -7.39
N ILE A 210 -11.47 4.98 -7.45
CA ILE A 210 -11.16 3.82 -8.30
C ILE A 210 -10.71 2.60 -7.48
N GLY A 211 -10.94 2.62 -6.16
CA GLY A 211 -10.72 1.46 -5.31
C GLY A 211 -11.44 0.24 -5.91
N GLY A 212 -10.67 -0.82 -6.17
CA GLY A 212 -11.24 -2.09 -6.63
C GLY A 212 -11.37 -2.17 -8.15
N ILE A 213 -10.84 -1.20 -8.91
CA ILE A 213 -10.82 -1.25 -10.39
C ILE A 213 -10.11 -2.50 -10.94
N THR A 214 -9.26 -3.14 -10.13
CA THR A 214 -8.55 -4.39 -10.45
C THR A 214 -9.24 -5.65 -9.91
N CYS A 215 -10.30 -5.50 -9.11
CA CYS A 215 -11.15 -6.56 -8.61
C CYS A 215 -12.19 -6.87 -9.70
N ASP A 216 -11.86 -7.82 -10.56
CA ASP A 216 -12.79 -8.31 -11.57
C ASP A 216 -13.66 -9.40 -10.95
N VAL A 217 -14.98 -9.19 -10.94
CA VAL A 217 -15.95 -10.13 -10.39
C VAL A 217 -15.98 -11.44 -11.18
N SER A 218 -15.53 -11.46 -12.44
CA SER A 218 -15.39 -12.71 -13.19
C SER A 218 -14.22 -13.58 -12.72
N ALA A 219 -13.30 -13.06 -11.89
CA ALA A 219 -12.24 -13.83 -11.23
C ALA A 219 -12.75 -14.69 -10.06
N ALA A 220 -14.03 -14.55 -9.68
CA ALA A 220 -14.69 -15.47 -8.74
C ALA A 220 -14.95 -16.86 -9.34
N ASP A 221 -14.57 -17.11 -10.60
CA ASP A 221 -14.51 -18.47 -11.14
C ASP A 221 -13.37 -19.24 -10.44
N THR A 222 -13.74 -20.05 -9.45
CA THR A 222 -12.84 -20.95 -8.71
C THR A 222 -12.12 -21.96 -9.61
N ASN A 223 -12.51 -22.09 -10.88
CA ASN A 223 -11.78 -22.88 -11.87
C ASN A 223 -10.45 -22.28 -12.30
N THR A 224 -10.19 -21.01 -11.98
CA THR A 224 -8.92 -20.33 -12.30
C THR A 224 -7.78 -20.64 -11.34
N LEU A 225 -8.09 -21.16 -10.15
CA LEU A 225 -7.08 -21.62 -9.21
C LEU A 225 -6.46 -22.95 -9.68
N ASP A 226 -5.13 -23.00 -9.70
CA ASP A 226 -4.38 -24.22 -10.01
C ASP A 226 -4.75 -25.36 -9.06
N ALA A 227 -4.57 -26.61 -9.51
CA ALA A 227 -4.96 -27.81 -8.76
C ALA A 227 -4.42 -27.84 -7.32
N ASP A 228 -3.22 -27.32 -7.09
CA ASP A 228 -2.60 -27.20 -5.76
C ASP A 228 -3.44 -26.39 -4.78
N TYR A 229 -4.04 -25.27 -5.21
CA TYR A 229 -4.92 -24.48 -4.35
C TYR A 229 -6.27 -25.16 -4.12
N LYS A 230 -6.79 -25.90 -5.12
CA LYS A 230 -8.04 -26.67 -4.98
C LYS A 230 -7.91 -27.69 -3.84
N ASP A 231 -6.81 -28.43 -3.78
CA ASP A 231 -6.56 -29.42 -2.72
C ASP A 231 -6.51 -28.77 -1.32
N ILE A 232 -5.91 -27.57 -1.20
CA ILE A 232 -5.87 -26.81 0.06
C ILE A 232 -7.28 -26.43 0.51
N PHE A 233 -8.12 -25.95 -0.40
CA PHE A 233 -9.50 -25.58 -0.06
C PHE A 233 -10.39 -26.81 0.19
N ASP A 234 -10.22 -27.88 -0.58
CA ASP A 234 -11.03 -29.10 -0.46
C ASP A 234 -10.76 -29.85 0.86
N SER A 235 -9.51 -29.89 1.30
CA SER A 235 -9.12 -30.50 2.58
C SER A 235 -9.45 -29.66 3.82
N ALA A 236 -9.79 -28.38 3.66
CA ALA A 236 -10.10 -27.49 4.78
C ALA A 236 -11.50 -27.77 5.37
N VAL A 237 -11.55 -28.09 6.67
CA VAL A 237 -12.81 -28.41 7.39
C VAL A 237 -13.48 -27.13 7.90
N ASP A 238 -12.71 -26.29 8.61
CA ASP A 238 -13.21 -25.04 9.22
C ASP A 238 -12.85 -23.81 8.35
N GLY A 239 -12.54 -24.04 7.07
CA GLY A 239 -12.18 -23.02 6.10
C GLY A 239 -10.68 -22.72 6.01
N VAL A 240 -10.36 -21.71 5.20
CA VAL A 240 -8.99 -21.30 4.89
C VAL A 240 -8.73 -19.89 5.40
N VAL A 241 -7.54 -19.66 5.93
CA VAL A 241 -7.05 -18.32 6.30
C VAL A 241 -5.88 -17.97 5.40
N LEU A 242 -5.93 -16.79 4.78
CA LEU A 242 -4.82 -16.25 4.01
C LEU A 242 -3.95 -15.36 4.89
N ILE A 243 -2.62 -15.48 4.75
CA ILE A 243 -1.65 -14.58 5.38
C ILE A 243 -0.75 -13.99 4.29
N SER A 244 -0.79 -12.66 4.14
CA SER A 244 0.04 -11.93 3.17
C SER A 244 0.35 -10.52 3.68
N PHE A 245 1.64 -10.22 3.88
CA PHE A 245 2.13 -8.90 4.27
C PHE A 245 2.55 -8.04 3.06
N GLY A 246 2.05 -8.38 1.87
CA GLY A 246 2.32 -7.64 0.64
C GLY A 246 3.65 -8.03 -0.03
N SER A 247 4.14 -7.18 -0.93
CA SER A 247 5.34 -7.47 -1.73
C SER A 247 6.65 -7.02 -1.07
N LEU A 248 6.58 -6.05 -0.14
CA LEU A 248 7.77 -5.48 0.50
C LEU A 248 8.06 -6.19 1.82
N ALA A 249 7.05 -6.35 2.71
CA ALA A 249 7.23 -7.02 3.99
C ALA A 249 7.18 -8.54 3.82
N LYS A 250 8.36 -9.13 3.67
CA LYS A 250 8.52 -10.58 3.48
C LYS A 250 8.27 -11.31 4.80
N SER A 251 7.32 -12.24 4.84
CA SER A 251 7.05 -13.07 6.02
C SER A 251 8.29 -13.84 6.48
N SER A 252 9.14 -14.24 5.54
CA SER A 252 10.36 -14.98 5.85
C SER A 252 11.36 -14.20 6.68
N GLU A 253 11.30 -12.87 6.59
CA GLU A 253 12.22 -11.92 7.25
C GLU A 253 11.65 -11.43 8.59
N MET A 254 10.46 -11.89 8.97
CA MET A 254 9.86 -11.63 10.27
C MET A 254 10.74 -12.15 11.41
N SER A 255 10.78 -11.40 12.52
CA SER A 255 11.52 -11.79 13.72
C SER A 255 11.12 -13.19 14.20
N SER A 256 12.07 -13.93 14.79
CA SER A 256 11.78 -15.26 15.34
C SER A 256 10.67 -15.23 16.39
N PHE A 257 10.54 -14.14 17.14
CA PHE A 257 9.46 -13.95 18.12
C PHE A 257 8.09 -13.96 17.44
N ASN A 258 7.88 -13.10 16.45
CA ASN A 258 6.60 -13.00 15.75
C ASN A 258 6.33 -14.26 14.91
N LYS A 259 7.35 -14.82 14.24
CA LYS A 259 7.25 -16.06 13.46
C LYS A 259 6.80 -17.24 14.32
N ASN A 260 7.37 -17.38 15.51
CA ASN A 260 6.96 -18.41 16.47
C ASN A 260 5.54 -18.20 17.00
N ALA A 261 5.09 -16.95 17.17
CA ALA A 261 3.71 -16.67 17.56
C ALA A 261 2.70 -17.20 16.53
N PHE A 262 2.97 -17.00 15.23
CA PHE A 262 2.15 -17.57 14.15
C PHE A 262 2.16 -19.10 14.17
N ILE A 263 3.34 -19.74 14.22
CA ILE A 263 3.46 -21.20 14.22
C ILE A 263 2.69 -21.84 15.39
N LYS A 264 2.83 -21.27 16.59
CA LYS A 264 2.09 -21.76 17.78
C LYS A 264 0.59 -21.55 17.64
N THR A 265 0.18 -20.43 17.05
CA THR A 265 -1.24 -20.17 16.76
C THR A 265 -1.79 -21.19 15.78
N PHE A 266 -1.11 -21.46 14.66
CA PHE A 266 -1.57 -22.43 13.64
C PHE A 266 -1.77 -23.83 14.23
N LYS A 267 -0.90 -24.25 15.16
CA LYS A 267 -1.04 -25.52 15.92
C LYS A 267 -2.35 -25.62 16.69
N LYS A 268 -2.96 -24.50 17.09
CA LYS A 268 -4.23 -24.48 17.84
C LYS A 268 -5.47 -24.57 16.96
N PHE A 269 -5.32 -24.40 15.64
CA PHE A 269 -6.42 -24.47 14.67
C PHE A 269 -6.18 -25.58 13.63
N PRO A 270 -6.10 -26.86 14.04
CA PRO A 270 -5.75 -27.96 13.13
C PRO A 270 -6.76 -28.22 12.01
N LYS A 271 -7.98 -27.67 12.12
CA LYS A 271 -9.06 -27.80 11.12
C LYS A 271 -9.11 -26.65 10.10
N ILE A 272 -8.33 -25.60 10.34
CA ILE A 272 -8.16 -24.46 9.43
C ILE A 272 -6.88 -24.68 8.64
N ASN A 273 -6.97 -24.51 7.33
CA ASN A 273 -5.79 -24.47 6.47
C ASN A 273 -5.30 -23.02 6.35
N PHE A 274 -3.99 -22.83 6.49
CA PHE A 274 -3.33 -21.53 6.42
C PHE A 274 -2.50 -21.43 5.15
N ILE A 275 -2.90 -20.55 4.23
CA ILE A 275 -2.07 -20.19 3.08
C ILE A 275 -1.18 -19.04 3.52
N TRP A 276 0.13 -19.28 3.63
CA TRP A 276 1.07 -18.27 4.09
C TRP A 276 1.99 -17.84 2.95
N LYS A 277 1.84 -16.59 2.49
CA LYS A 277 2.80 -16.00 1.56
C LYS A 277 4.16 -15.87 2.25
N TYR A 278 5.14 -16.64 1.76
CA TYR A 278 6.42 -16.86 2.44
C TYR A 278 7.56 -16.97 1.42
N GLU A 279 8.47 -16.00 1.44
CA GLU A 279 9.37 -15.72 0.31
C GLU A 279 10.65 -16.57 0.31
N ASN A 280 10.91 -17.33 1.38
CA ASN A 280 12.06 -18.22 1.52
C ASN A 280 11.63 -19.69 1.65
N GLU A 281 11.77 -20.45 0.56
CA GLU A 281 11.40 -21.88 0.49
C GLU A 281 12.36 -22.78 1.30
N ASN A 282 13.58 -22.32 1.55
CA ASN A 282 14.58 -23.08 2.32
C ASN A 282 14.40 -22.95 3.84
N ASP A 283 13.58 -22.02 4.30
CA ASP A 283 13.26 -21.88 5.71
C ASP A 283 12.31 -23.01 6.14
N THR A 284 12.65 -23.71 7.22
CA THR A 284 11.90 -24.88 7.71
C THR A 284 10.74 -24.51 8.64
N ALA A 285 10.52 -23.22 8.93
CA ALA A 285 9.42 -22.73 9.76
C ALA A 285 8.05 -23.31 9.32
N ALA A 286 7.29 -23.86 10.28
CA ALA A 286 5.99 -24.51 10.08
C ALA A 286 5.97 -25.74 9.16
N ASN A 287 7.12 -26.29 8.72
CA ASN A 287 7.13 -27.50 7.89
C ASN A 287 6.54 -28.73 8.59
N GLU A 288 6.51 -28.73 9.93
CA GLU A 288 5.90 -29.80 10.72
C GLU A 288 4.36 -29.74 10.75
N LEU A 289 3.75 -28.67 10.22
CA LEU A 289 2.32 -28.44 10.25
C LEU A 289 1.66 -28.80 8.92
N SER A 290 0.86 -29.86 8.92
CA SER A 290 0.13 -30.31 7.73
C SER A 290 -0.94 -29.34 7.26
N ASN A 291 -1.36 -28.39 8.11
CA ASN A 291 -2.36 -27.38 7.81
C ASN A 291 -1.76 -26.02 7.41
N VAL A 292 -0.44 -25.92 7.18
CA VAL A 292 0.23 -24.67 6.77
C VAL A 292 0.89 -24.85 5.41
N PHE A 293 0.44 -24.05 4.45
CA PHE A 293 0.88 -24.09 3.06
C PHE A 293 1.64 -22.82 2.71
N LYS A 294 2.98 -22.91 2.76
CA LYS A 294 3.85 -21.79 2.37
C LYS A 294 3.92 -21.66 0.86
N ARG A 295 3.75 -20.44 0.34
CA ARG A 295 3.89 -20.14 -1.10
C ARG A 295 4.66 -18.83 -1.29
N LYS A 296 5.66 -18.83 -2.17
CA LYS A 296 6.46 -17.62 -2.47
C LYS A 296 5.62 -16.50 -3.09
N TRP A 297 4.68 -16.88 -3.95
CA TRP A 297 3.72 -15.99 -4.59
C TRP A 297 2.35 -16.65 -4.59
N ILE A 298 1.29 -15.82 -4.56
CA ILE A 298 -0.09 -16.28 -4.45
C ILE A 298 -1.00 -15.55 -5.45
N PRO A 299 -2.01 -16.21 -6.01
CA PRO A 299 -3.12 -15.57 -6.74
C PRO A 299 -4.09 -14.97 -5.71
N GLN A 300 -3.69 -13.84 -5.09
CA GLN A 300 -4.39 -13.26 -3.93
C GLN A 300 -5.87 -12.97 -4.21
N LYS A 301 -6.20 -12.42 -5.38
CA LYS A 301 -7.59 -12.06 -5.73
C LYS A 301 -8.47 -13.29 -5.86
N GLU A 302 -7.97 -14.33 -6.51
CA GLU A 302 -8.66 -15.60 -6.71
C GLU A 302 -8.86 -16.35 -5.37
N ILE A 303 -7.87 -16.28 -4.46
CA ILE A 303 -8.00 -16.79 -3.09
C ILE A 303 -9.05 -16.00 -2.30
N LEU A 304 -9.03 -14.66 -2.38
CA LEU A 304 -9.99 -13.78 -1.70
C LEU A 304 -11.43 -13.99 -2.19
N ALA A 305 -11.60 -14.34 -3.47
CA ALA A 305 -12.91 -14.65 -4.04
C ALA A 305 -13.43 -16.06 -3.67
N HIS A 306 -12.59 -16.92 -3.07
CA HIS A 306 -12.96 -18.32 -2.83
C HIS A 306 -13.91 -18.46 -1.63
N PRO A 307 -15.05 -19.16 -1.75
CA PRO A 307 -16.11 -19.20 -0.72
C PRO A 307 -15.71 -19.86 0.60
N LYS A 308 -14.67 -20.70 0.60
CA LYS A 308 -14.11 -21.31 1.83
C LYS A 308 -13.07 -20.44 2.54
N LEU A 309 -12.71 -19.27 2.00
CA LEU A 309 -11.83 -18.34 2.72
C LEU A 309 -12.63 -17.66 3.84
N VAL A 310 -12.16 -17.77 5.08
CA VAL A 310 -12.89 -17.29 6.27
C VAL A 310 -12.25 -16.05 6.90
N ALA A 311 -10.96 -15.81 6.69
CA ALA A 311 -10.29 -14.60 7.14
C ALA A 311 -9.02 -14.30 6.33
N PHE A 312 -8.62 -13.04 6.33
CA PHE A 312 -7.37 -12.58 5.71
C PHE A 312 -6.52 -11.78 6.70
N ILE A 313 -5.35 -12.32 7.05
CA ILE A 313 -4.32 -11.63 7.82
C ILE A 313 -3.45 -10.83 6.84
N THR A 314 -3.46 -9.51 6.98
CA THR A 314 -2.81 -8.58 6.07
C THR A 314 -2.02 -7.51 6.81
N HIS A 315 -0.99 -6.96 6.17
CA HIS A 315 -0.33 -5.75 6.63
C HIS A 315 -1.18 -4.46 6.56
N GLY A 316 -2.38 -4.50 5.96
CA GLY A 316 -3.25 -3.31 5.85
C GLY A 316 -2.91 -2.37 4.69
N GLY A 317 -2.13 -2.80 3.70
CA GLY A 317 -1.90 -2.03 2.48
C GLY A 317 -3.18 -1.86 1.65
N MET A 318 -3.39 -0.66 1.07
CA MET A 318 -4.68 -0.26 0.49
C MET A 318 -5.25 -1.24 -0.54
N ASN A 319 -4.43 -1.81 -1.42
CA ASN A 319 -4.90 -2.81 -2.39
C ASN A 319 -5.50 -4.05 -1.72
N SER A 320 -4.81 -4.62 -0.73
CA SER A 320 -5.30 -5.78 0.04
C SER A 320 -6.54 -5.45 0.84
N VAL A 321 -6.64 -4.22 1.36
CA VAL A 321 -7.81 -3.75 2.10
C VAL A 321 -9.03 -3.68 1.19
N ILE A 322 -8.87 -3.08 0.00
CA ILE A 322 -9.95 -2.93 -0.97
C ILE A 322 -10.36 -4.29 -1.55
N GLU A 323 -9.41 -5.18 -1.89
CA GLU A 323 -9.71 -6.53 -2.34
C GLU A 323 -10.47 -7.33 -1.26
N GLY A 324 -10.04 -7.26 0.00
CA GLY A 324 -10.73 -7.91 1.12
C GLY A 324 -12.15 -7.38 1.33
N ALA A 325 -12.33 -6.06 1.27
CA ALA A 325 -13.65 -5.43 1.38
C ALA A 325 -14.57 -5.80 0.21
N HIS A 326 -14.02 -5.82 -1.02
CA HIS A 326 -14.77 -6.19 -2.23
C HIS A 326 -15.36 -7.60 -2.16
N PHE A 327 -14.62 -8.56 -1.62
CA PHE A 327 -15.08 -9.94 -1.45
C PHE A 327 -15.72 -10.23 -0.08
N GLY A 328 -15.89 -9.20 0.77
CA GLY A 328 -16.54 -9.35 2.07
C GLY A 328 -15.78 -10.20 3.09
N ILE A 329 -14.44 -10.23 2.99
CA ILE A 329 -13.58 -11.06 3.85
C ILE A 329 -13.22 -10.31 5.13
N PRO A 330 -13.50 -10.88 6.33
CA PRO A 330 -13.03 -10.31 7.60
C PRO A 330 -11.51 -10.25 7.67
N LEU A 331 -10.97 -9.11 8.10
CA LEU A 331 -9.53 -8.88 8.11
C LEU A 331 -8.93 -8.92 9.53
N LEU A 332 -7.72 -9.46 9.62
CA LEU A 332 -6.79 -9.14 10.71
C LEU A 332 -5.71 -8.23 10.13
N ALA A 333 -5.83 -6.93 10.40
CA ALA A 333 -4.90 -5.92 9.90
C ALA A 333 -3.74 -5.72 10.90
N ILE A 334 -2.54 -6.12 10.51
CA ILE A 334 -1.33 -5.99 11.31
C ILE A 334 -0.46 -4.91 10.69
N SER A 335 -0.63 -3.66 11.14
CA SER A 335 0.06 -2.51 10.56
C SER A 335 1.57 -2.59 10.79
N LEU A 336 2.34 -2.36 9.73
CA LEU A 336 3.81 -2.37 9.79
C LEU A 336 4.39 -0.96 9.58
N PHE A 337 3.94 -0.22 8.56
CA PHE A 337 4.48 1.10 8.22
C PHE A 337 3.56 1.95 7.34
N ALA A 338 3.94 3.20 7.10
CA ALA A 338 3.25 4.14 6.19
C ALA A 338 1.73 4.25 6.44
N ASP A 339 0.94 4.16 5.37
CA ASP A 339 -0.52 4.32 5.35
C ASP A 339 -1.28 3.18 6.05
N GLN A 340 -0.61 2.04 6.30
CA GLN A 340 -1.23 0.84 6.87
C GLN A 340 -1.91 1.10 8.21
N HIS A 341 -1.27 1.91 9.07
CA HIS A 341 -1.81 2.37 10.35
C HIS A 341 -3.17 3.06 10.20
N ARG A 342 -3.25 4.03 9.28
CA ARG A 342 -4.49 4.73 8.95
C ARG A 342 -5.53 3.78 8.37
N ASN A 343 -5.12 2.89 7.45
CA ASN A 343 -6.03 1.94 6.80
C ASN A 343 -6.61 0.93 7.82
N ALA A 344 -5.81 0.50 8.79
CA ALA A 344 -6.27 -0.35 9.88
C ALA A 344 -7.34 0.37 10.71
N LYS A 345 -7.13 1.65 11.06
CA LYS A 345 -8.13 2.45 11.78
C LYS A 345 -9.40 2.72 10.97
N MET A 346 -9.28 2.85 9.66
CA MET A 346 -10.41 2.92 8.75
C MET A 346 -11.23 1.63 8.83
N LEU A 347 -10.58 0.46 8.83
CA LEU A 347 -11.26 -0.83 8.94
C LEU A 347 -11.88 -1.09 10.32
N GLU A 348 -11.21 -0.64 11.39
CA GLU A 348 -11.77 -0.68 12.76
C GLU A 348 -13.04 0.17 12.84
N TYR A 349 -13.00 1.39 12.30
CA TYR A 349 -14.18 2.27 12.22
C TYR A 349 -15.33 1.66 11.41
N ARG A 350 -15.00 0.91 10.35
CA ARG A 350 -15.98 0.17 9.54
C ARG A 350 -16.39 -1.16 10.12
N LYS A 351 -15.78 -1.61 11.22
CA LYS A 351 -16.09 -2.88 11.88
C LYS A 351 -15.88 -4.09 10.96
N THR A 352 -14.89 -3.98 10.07
CA THR A 352 -14.55 -5.01 9.09
C THR A 352 -13.22 -5.70 9.40
N ALA A 353 -12.50 -5.24 10.42
CA ALA A 353 -11.23 -5.83 10.81
C ALA A 353 -10.96 -5.77 12.32
N ILE A 354 -10.16 -6.73 12.79
CA ILE A 354 -9.40 -6.61 14.03
C ILE A 354 -8.03 -6.03 13.67
N THR A 355 -7.55 -5.06 14.44
CA THR A 355 -6.25 -4.43 14.21
C THR A 355 -5.24 -4.81 15.28
N LEU A 356 -4.00 -5.11 14.89
CA LEU A 356 -2.87 -5.31 15.80
C LEU A 356 -1.68 -4.47 15.35
N SER A 357 -0.86 -4.01 16.29
CA SER A 357 0.47 -3.51 15.95
C SER A 357 1.45 -4.67 15.80
N LYS A 358 2.61 -4.41 15.19
CA LYS A 358 3.73 -5.37 15.11
C LYS A 358 4.15 -5.92 16.48
N SER A 359 4.14 -5.08 17.52
CA SER A 359 4.45 -5.50 18.91
C SER A 359 3.38 -6.41 19.51
N ASP A 360 2.15 -6.35 19.01
CA ASP A 360 1.02 -7.13 19.52
C ASP A 360 0.90 -8.51 18.87
N ILE A 361 1.79 -8.86 17.93
CA ILE A 361 1.86 -10.20 17.34
C ILE A 361 2.40 -11.19 18.38
N THR A 362 1.51 -11.62 19.25
CA THR A 362 1.72 -12.64 20.29
C THR A 362 0.78 -13.81 20.05
N GLU A 363 1.14 -15.01 20.52
CA GLU A 363 0.29 -16.20 20.40
C GLU A 363 -1.12 -15.94 20.97
N SER A 364 -1.20 -15.29 22.13
CA SER A 364 -2.48 -14.96 22.78
C SER A 364 -3.36 -14.06 21.91
N ASN A 365 -2.80 -12.95 21.40
CA ASN A 365 -3.56 -12.01 20.59
C ASN A 365 -3.98 -12.60 19.25
N LEU A 366 -3.11 -13.39 18.61
CA LEU A 366 -3.43 -14.07 17.35
C LEU A 366 -4.52 -15.12 17.54
N ILE A 367 -4.45 -15.94 18.59
CA ILE A 367 -5.52 -16.92 18.92
C ILE A 367 -6.84 -16.18 19.16
N LYS A 368 -6.85 -15.14 20.00
CA LYS A 368 -8.04 -14.35 20.28
C LYS A 368 -8.66 -13.78 19.00
N SER A 369 -7.82 -13.16 18.15
CA SER A 369 -8.27 -12.53 16.90
C SER A 369 -8.81 -13.55 15.90
N LEU A 370 -8.09 -14.65 15.65
CA LEU A 370 -8.54 -15.70 14.75
C LEU A 370 -9.80 -16.41 15.25
N THR A 371 -9.93 -16.60 16.56
CA THR A 371 -11.15 -17.17 17.15
C THR A 371 -12.35 -16.26 16.86
N ALA A 372 -12.20 -14.95 17.08
CA ALA A 372 -13.26 -13.98 16.80
C ALA A 372 -13.64 -13.92 15.32
N LEU A 373 -12.66 -13.98 14.42
CA LEU A 373 -12.89 -13.92 12.96
C LEU A 373 -13.49 -15.21 12.39
N THR A 374 -13.12 -16.38 12.92
CA THR A 374 -13.48 -17.68 12.30
C THR A 374 -14.67 -18.38 12.95
N GLN A 375 -15.03 -18.05 14.19
CA GLN A 375 -16.10 -18.75 14.93
C GLN A 375 -17.43 -17.99 15.02
N GLY A 376 -17.60 -16.91 14.26
CA GLY A 376 -18.90 -16.24 14.11
C GLY A 376 -19.53 -15.79 15.44
N LYS A 377 -18.89 -14.83 16.12
CA LYS A 377 -19.57 -13.95 17.07
C LYS A 377 -19.23 -12.51 16.71
N SER A 378 -20.00 -12.01 15.75
CA SER A 378 -20.03 -10.62 15.31
C SER A 378 -20.36 -9.69 16.47
N ASP A 379 -19.33 -9.13 17.08
CA ASP A 379 -19.33 -7.77 17.64
C ASP A 379 -18.05 -7.06 17.17
N LEU A 380 -17.72 -7.20 15.87
CA LEU A 380 -16.78 -6.27 15.24
C LEU A 380 -17.39 -4.86 15.24
#